data_AF-A0A2V6LXQ5-F1
#
_entry.id   AF-A0A2V6LXQ5-F1
#
_cell.length_a   1.000
_cell.length_b   1.000
_cell.length_c   1.000
_cell.angle_alpha   90.00
_cell.angle_beta   90.00
_cell.angle_gamma   90.00
#
_symmetry.space_group_name_H-M   'P 1'
#
loop_
_entity.id
_entity.type
_entity.pdbx_description
1 polymer ?
#
loop_
_entity_poly.entity_id
_entity_poly.type
_entity_poly.pdbx_seq_one_letter_code
_entity_poly.pdbx_strand_id
1 'polypeptide(L)'
;RAQLADIDLIVNATPLGMNPSDSTPVPARLLAPHHMVFDCVYGPSKTALLRAAEQAGARGVNGISMLLHQGTLSFSIWFDREAPIEAMRAALSL
;
A
#
# COMPACT_ATOMS: atom_id res chain seq x y z
N ARG A 1 -6.83 17.16 -14.08
CA ARG A 1 -7.92 16.54 -13.28
C ARG A 1 -8.62 15.42 -14.05
N ALA A 2 -8.86 15.56 -15.37
CA ALA A 2 -9.60 14.58 -16.17
C ALA A 2 -9.08 13.13 -16.20
N GLN A 3 -7.79 12.84 -16.00
CA GLN A 3 -7.26 11.47 -16.14
C GLN A 3 -7.63 10.50 -15.02
N LEU A 4 -7.99 10.99 -13.83
CA LEU A 4 -8.33 10.14 -12.68
C LEU A 4 -9.77 10.36 -12.18
N ALA A 5 -10.56 11.18 -12.88
CA ALA A 5 -11.89 11.55 -12.39
C ALA A 5 -12.84 10.34 -12.24
N ASP A 6 -12.67 9.32 -13.09
CA ASP A 6 -13.49 8.10 -13.12
C ASP A 6 -12.72 6.88 -12.58
N ILE A 7 -11.68 7.10 -11.76
CA ILE A 7 -10.85 6.02 -11.19
C ILE A 7 -11.14 5.87 -9.71
N ASP A 8 -11.59 4.68 -9.30
CA ASP A 8 -11.86 4.40 -7.89
C ASP A 8 -10.61 3.97 -7.12
N LEU A 9 -9.68 3.26 -7.77
CA LEU A 9 -8.51 2.66 -7.13
C LEU A 9 -7.21 3.01 -7.86
N ILE A 10 -6.27 3.56 -7.11
CA ILE A 10 -4.91 3.86 -7.54
C ILE A 10 -3.95 2.93 -6.79
N VAL A 11 -3.14 2.18 -7.53
CA VAL A 11 -2.15 1.24 -6.99
C VAL A 11 -0.75 1.71 -7.36
N ASN A 12 0.09 2.05 -6.37
CA ASN A 12 1.52 2.23 -6.61
C ASN A 12 2.22 0.87 -6.52
N ALA A 13 2.58 0.32 -7.68
CA ALA A 13 3.41 -0.87 -7.82
C ALA A 13 4.84 -0.54 -8.30
N THR A 14 5.25 0.72 -8.19
CA THR A 14 6.61 1.18 -8.52
C THR A 14 7.48 1.24 -7.26
N PRO A 15 8.81 1.37 -7.37
CA PRO A 15 9.66 1.57 -6.20
C PRO A 15 9.57 2.99 -5.60
N LEU A 16 8.87 3.93 -6.23
CA LEU A 16 8.77 5.30 -5.75
C LEU A 16 8.06 5.34 -4.39
N GLY A 17 8.71 5.98 -3.41
CA GLY A 17 8.24 6.05 -2.02
C GLY A 17 9.04 5.18 -1.06
N MET A 18 9.97 4.36 -1.57
CA MET A 18 10.97 3.67 -0.75
C MET A 18 11.96 4.67 -0.13
N ASN A 19 12.33 5.75 -0.84
CA ASN A 19 13.12 6.84 -0.27
C ASN A 19 12.22 8.03 0.08
N PRO A 20 12.43 8.70 1.23
CA PRO A 20 11.64 9.87 1.61
C PRO A 20 11.70 11.05 0.62
N SER A 21 12.76 11.14 -0.18
CA SER A 21 12.98 12.16 -1.21
C SER A 21 12.37 11.82 -2.57
N ASP A 22 11.80 10.63 -2.75
CA ASP A 22 11.21 10.22 -4.02
C ASP A 22 10.01 11.10 -4.36
N SER A 23 9.88 11.43 -5.65
CA SER A 23 8.66 12.03 -6.18
C SER A 23 7.49 11.06 -6.09
N THR A 24 6.28 11.57 -5.90
CA THR A 24 5.06 10.75 -5.98
C THR A 24 4.77 10.31 -7.42
N PRO A 25 4.37 9.04 -7.67
CA PRO A 25 4.01 8.54 -9.00
C PRO A 25 2.80 9.25 -9.60
N VAL A 26 1.93 9.82 -8.74
CA VAL A 26 0.74 10.57 -9.14
C VAL A 26 0.82 11.99 -8.56
N PRO A 27 0.63 13.05 -9.37
CA PRO A 27 0.56 14.41 -8.85
C PRO A 27 -0.60 14.57 -7.85
N ALA A 28 -0.31 15.07 -6.64
CA ALA A 28 -1.29 15.22 -5.55
C ALA A 28 -2.57 15.97 -5.96
N ARG A 29 -2.45 16.97 -6.85
CA ARG A 29 -3.60 17.74 -7.37
C ARG A 29 -4.64 16.93 -8.17
N LEU A 30 -4.30 15.69 -8.54
CA LEU A 30 -5.19 14.77 -9.25
C LEU A 30 -5.93 13.83 -8.29
N LEU A 31 -5.50 13.75 -7.03
CA LEU A 31 -6.20 12.98 -6.00
C LEU A 31 -7.44 13.75 -5.55
N ALA A 32 -8.43 13.00 -5.11
CA ALA A 32 -9.76 13.47 -4.72
C ALA A 32 -10.37 12.49 -3.71
N PRO A 33 -11.36 12.91 -2.90
CA PRO A 33 -11.87 12.10 -1.78
C PRO A 33 -12.44 10.72 -2.14
N HIS A 34 -12.93 10.53 -3.36
CA HIS A 34 -13.50 9.24 -3.79
C HIS A 34 -12.44 8.16 -4.02
N HIS A 35 -11.19 8.55 -4.26
CA HIS A 35 -10.12 7.59 -4.55
C HIS A 35 -9.82 6.71 -3.34
N MET A 36 -9.46 5.47 -3.66
CA MET A 36 -8.75 4.54 -2.79
C MET A 36 -7.31 4.44 -3.29
N VAL A 37 -6.35 4.53 -2.38
CA VAL A 37 -4.93 4.44 -2.71
C VAL A 37 -4.34 3.24 -1.99
N PHE A 38 -3.75 2.33 -2.76
CA PHE A 38 -2.93 1.24 -2.26
C PHE A 38 -1.49 1.47 -2.67
N ASP A 39 -0.57 1.46 -1.71
CA ASP A 39 0.86 1.60 -1.98
C ASP A 39 1.58 0.30 -1.64
N CYS A 40 2.19 -0.37 -2.61
CA CYS A 40 2.93 -1.61 -2.36
C CYS A 40 4.13 -1.41 -1.43
N VAL A 41 4.61 -0.18 -1.24
CA VAL A 41 5.64 0.16 -0.26
C VAL A 41 5.07 0.01 1.15
N TYR A 42 5.72 -0.82 1.99
CA TYR A 42 5.28 -1.18 3.34
C TYR A 42 6.20 -0.68 4.46
N GLY A 43 7.11 0.26 4.16
CA GLY A 43 8.05 0.81 5.14
C GLY A 43 7.35 1.46 6.35
N PRO A 44 8.05 1.62 7.48
CA PRO A 44 7.47 2.08 8.75
C PRO A 44 6.95 3.53 8.71
N SER A 45 7.23 4.28 7.64
CA SER A 45 6.71 5.63 7.42
C SER A 45 5.68 5.65 6.30
N LYS A 46 4.63 6.48 6.47
CA LYS A 46 3.64 6.75 5.43
C LYS A 46 4.32 7.38 4.22
N THR A 47 4.18 6.83 3.01
CA THR A 47 4.84 7.37 1.79
C THR A 47 4.31 8.75 1.42
N ALA A 48 5.00 9.47 0.52
CA ALA A 48 4.53 10.75 0.01
C ALA A 48 3.17 10.64 -0.69
N LEU A 49 2.92 9.53 -1.40
CA LEU A 49 1.64 9.25 -2.04
C LEU A 49 0.51 9.08 -1.02
N LEU A 50 0.72 8.28 0.03
CA LEU A 50 -0.28 8.06 1.07
C LEU A 50 -0.56 9.32 1.89
N ARG A 51 0.45 10.17 2.12
CA ARG A 51 0.25 11.50 2.73
C ARG A 51 -0.56 12.41 1.82
N ALA A 52 -0.27 12.44 0.53
CA ALA A 52 -1.03 13.24 -0.44
C ALA A 52 -2.49 12.76 -0.56
N ALA A 53 -2.72 11.45 -0.51
CA ALA A 53 -4.06 10.86 -0.51
C ALA A 53 -4.87 11.33 0.70
N GLU A 54 -4.31 11.22 1.90
CA GLU A 54 -4.94 11.70 3.14
C GLU A 54 -5.25 13.21 3.09
N GLN A 55 -4.30 14.03 2.61
CA GLN A 55 -4.52 15.47 2.43
C GLN A 55 -5.63 15.80 1.43
N ALA A 56 -5.84 14.94 0.43
CA ALA A 56 -6.92 15.07 -0.54
C ALA A 56 -8.27 14.49 -0.04
N GLY A 57 -8.33 13.98 1.20
CA GLY A 57 -9.51 13.33 1.78
C GLY A 57 -9.77 11.91 1.26
N ALA A 58 -8.81 11.32 0.54
CA ALA A 58 -8.88 9.96 0.02
C ALA A 58 -8.46 8.94 1.10
N ARG A 59 -8.89 7.69 0.91
CA ARG A 59 -8.46 6.57 1.77
C ARG A 59 -7.15 5.99 1.24
N GLY A 60 -6.23 5.66 2.13
CA GLY A 60 -4.93 5.12 1.76
C GLY A 60 -4.45 4.01 2.70
N VAL A 61 -3.93 2.91 2.17
CA VAL A 61 -3.28 1.83 2.92
C VAL A 61 -1.95 1.44 2.26
N ASN A 62 -0.99 0.99 3.07
CA ASN A 62 0.32 0.55 2.60
C ASN A 62 0.33 -0.96 2.32
N GLY A 63 1.48 -1.46 1.84
CA GLY A 63 1.61 -2.82 1.34
C GLY A 63 1.79 -3.89 2.41
N ILE A 64 1.73 -3.53 3.71
CA ILE A 64 2.16 -4.44 4.78
C ILE A 64 1.20 -5.63 4.93
N SER A 65 -0.10 -5.42 4.68
CA SER A 65 -1.09 -6.50 4.62
C SER A 65 -0.80 -7.45 3.45
N MET A 66 -0.42 -6.91 2.29
CA MET A 66 0.00 -7.73 1.14
C MET A 66 1.25 -8.55 1.49
N LEU A 67 2.25 -7.96 2.14
CA LEU A 67 3.46 -8.66 2.61
C LEU A 67 3.12 -9.82 3.57
N LEU A 68 2.18 -9.62 4.49
CA LEU A 68 1.70 -10.68 5.38
C LEU A 68 1.03 -11.82 4.59
N HIS A 69 0.03 -11.48 3.77
CA HIS A 69 -0.81 -12.49 3.12
C HIS A 69 -0.09 -13.28 2.02
N GLN A 70 0.84 -12.66 1.28
CA GLN A 70 1.69 -13.41 0.35
C GLN A 70 2.60 -14.40 1.10
N GLY A 71 3.07 -14.02 2.30
CA GLY A 71 3.89 -14.87 3.15
C GLY A 71 3.09 -16.05 3.68
N THR A 72 1.85 -15.82 4.12
CA THR A 72 0.97 -16.91 4.57
C THR A 72 0.69 -17.91 3.46
N LEU A 73 0.46 -17.43 2.23
CA LEU A 73 0.23 -18.31 1.08
C LEU A 73 1.49 -19.14 0.77
N SER A 74 2.66 -18.49 0.75
CA SER A 74 3.94 -19.16 0.49
C SER A 74 4.24 -20.24 1.53
N PHE A 75 4.06 -19.93 2.82
CA PHE A 75 4.22 -20.88 3.91
C PHE A 75 3.31 -22.10 3.72
N SER A 76 2.03 -21.89 3.42
CA SER A 76 1.10 -22.99 3.23
C SER A 76 1.45 -23.87 2.03
N ILE A 77 1.96 -23.29 0.95
CA ILE A 77 2.44 -24.05 -0.22
C ILE A 77 3.68 -24.88 0.15
N TRP A 78 4.65 -24.31 0.87
CA TRP A 78 5.92 -24.99 1.15
C TRP A 78 5.80 -26.09 2.19
N PHE A 79 4.94 -25.92 3.18
CA PHE A 79 4.84 -26.83 4.33
C PHE A 79 3.56 -27.65 4.35
N ASP A 80 2.71 -27.53 3.32
CA ASP A 80 1.43 -28.23 3.19
C ASP A 80 0.57 -28.17 4.46
N ARG A 81 0.50 -26.98 5.07
CA ARG A 81 -0.26 -26.72 6.30
C ARG A 81 -0.68 -25.28 6.41
N GLU A 82 -1.67 -25.01 7.25
CA GLU A 82 -2.10 -23.63 7.52
C GLU A 82 -0.95 -22.79 8.11
N ALA A 83 -0.76 -21.59 7.57
CA ALA A 83 0.24 -20.66 8.07
C ALA A 83 -0.17 -20.09 9.44
N PRO A 84 0.78 -19.92 10.37
CA PRO A 84 0.51 -19.31 11.67
C PRO A 84 0.36 -17.79 11.52
N ILE A 85 -0.75 -17.33 10.93
CA ILE A 85 -0.94 -15.93 10.51
C ILE A 85 -0.78 -14.94 11.66
N GLU A 86 -1.22 -15.28 12.87
CA GLU A 86 -1.08 -14.39 14.04
C GLU A 86 0.39 -14.23 14.47
N ALA A 87 1.18 -15.30 14.40
CA ALA A 87 2.63 -15.20 14.67
C ALA A 87 3.33 -14.38 13.59
N MET A 88 2.94 -14.55 12.32
CA MET A 88 3.49 -13.79 11.20
C MET A 88 3.11 -12.30 11.26
N ARG A 89 1.87 -11.99 11.68
CA ARG A 89 1.38 -10.64 11.93
C ARG A 89 2.18 -9.97 13.05
N ALA A 90 2.32 -10.65 14.19
CA ALA A 90 3.10 -10.15 15.32
C ALA A 90 4.57 -9.87 14.95
N ALA A 91 5.17 -10.72 14.10
CA ALA A 91 6.53 -10.51 13.60
C ALA A 91 6.70 -9.25 12.73
N LEU A 92 5.63 -8.76 12.10
CA LEU A 92 5.60 -7.51 11.34
C LEU A 92 5.26 -6.28 12.20
N SER A 93 5.11 -6.45 13.52
CA SER A 93 4.63 -5.40 14.44
C SER A 93 3.24 -4.85 14.06
N LEU A 94 2.38 -5.73 13.54
CA LEU A 94 0.97 -5.46 13.19
C LEU A 94 0.00 -6.02 14.21
#